data_AF-A0A7G9SPT1-F1
#
_entry.id   AF-A0A7G9SPT1-F1
#
_cell.length_a   1.000
_cell.length_b   1.000
_cell.length_c   1.000
_cell.angle_alpha   90.00
_cell.angle_beta   90.00
_cell.angle_gamma   90.00
#
_symmetry.space_group_name_H-M   'P 1'
#
loop_
_entity.id
_entity.type
_entity.pdbx_description
1 polymer ?
#
loop_
_entity_poly.entity_id
_entity_poly.type
_entity_poly.pdbx_seq_one_letter_code
_entity_poly.pdbx_strand_id
1 'polypeptide(L)' 'MAIRDGYKCYVCGRIVEQGECDHIVPVSKGGKTEMGNLGWICPPCHADKSEREAAEAQGRNVRIKARIGVDGWPM' A
#
# COMPACT_ATOMS: atom_id res chain seq x y z
N MET A 1 -9.44 7.30 -9.90
CA MET A 1 -8.18 6.87 -9.25
C MET A 1 -7.19 6.34 -10.28
N ALA A 2 -7.39 5.16 -10.87
CA ALA A 2 -6.46 4.54 -11.84
C ALA A 2 -5.91 5.49 -12.92
N ILE A 3 -6.78 6.20 -13.63
CA ILE A 3 -6.38 7.13 -14.71
C ILE A 3 -5.56 8.33 -14.17
N ARG A 4 -5.92 8.85 -12.98
CA ARG A 4 -5.21 9.97 -12.32
C ARG A 4 -3.79 9.57 -11.96
N ASP A 5 -3.64 8.36 -11.41
CA ASP A 5 -2.36 7.84 -10.93
C ASP A 5 -1.57 7.14 -12.05
N GLY A 6 -2.04 7.23 -13.31
CA GLY A 6 -1.38 6.60 -14.46
C GLY A 6 -1.26 5.08 -14.33
N TYR A 7 -2.23 4.45 -13.67
CA TYR A 7 -2.23 3.02 -13.31
C TYR A 7 -1.02 2.61 -12.45
N LYS A 8 -0.28 3.57 -11.90
CA LYS A 8 0.94 3.32 -11.15
C LYS A 8 0.62 3.04 -9.69
N CYS A 9 1.04 1.87 -9.21
CA CYS A 9 0.96 1.52 -7.80
C CYS A 9 1.85 2.46 -6.96
N TYR A 10 1.29 3.15 -5.96
CA TYR A 10 2.07 4.09 -5.13
C TYR A 10 3.08 3.39 -4.21
N VAL A 11 2.89 2.10 -3.93
CA VAL A 11 3.77 1.30 -3.05
C VAL A 11 4.98 0.75 -3.82
N CYS A 12 4.76 0.12 -4.97
CA CYS A 12 5.83 -0.56 -5.72
C CYS A 12 6.22 0.12 -7.04
N GLY A 13 5.51 1.17 -7.44
CA GLY A 13 5.80 1.93 -8.66
C GLY A 13 5.44 1.24 -9.98
N ARG A 14 4.93 0.00 -9.97
CA ARG A 14 4.53 -0.73 -11.19
C ARG A 14 3.22 -0.20 -11.76
N ILE A 15 3.13 -0.18 -13.09
CA ILE A 15 1.89 0.10 -13.82
C ILE A 15 1.04 -1.18 -13.81
N VAL A 16 -0.16 -1.10 -13.25
CA VAL A 16 -1.12 -2.22 -13.18
C VAL A 16 -2.51 -1.72 -13.59
N GLU A 17 -3.12 -2.42 -14.54
CA GLU A 17 -4.51 -2.19 -14.93
C GLU A 17 -5.50 -2.61 -13.83
N GLN A 18 -5.18 -3.71 -13.15
CA GLN A 18 -5.94 -4.27 -12.04
C GLN A 18 -5.33 -3.77 -10.73
N GLY A 19 -6.02 -2.81 -10.11
CA GLY A 19 -5.65 -2.21 -8.84
C GLY A 19 -6.88 -1.65 -8.15
N GLU A 20 -6.67 -1.13 -6.96
CA GLU A 20 -7.72 -0.63 -6.09
C GLU A 20 -7.37 0.78 -5.60
N CYS A 21 -8.39 1.51 -5.17
CA CYS A 21 -8.23 2.79 -4.50
C CYS A 21 -8.06 2.52 -3.01
N ASP A 22 -6.89 2.84 -2.45
CA ASP A 22 -6.57 2.59 -1.05
C ASP A 22 -6.11 3.86 -0.34
N HIS A 23 -6.33 3.91 0.97
CA HIS A 23 -5.86 5.00 1.83
C HIS A 23 -4.39 4.81 2.18
N ILE A 24 -3.53 5.74 1.75
CA ILE A 24 -2.08 5.74 2.04
C ILE A 24 -1.85 5.67 3.55
N VAL A 25 -2.52 6.54 4.30
CA VAL A 25 -2.67 6.46 5.75
C VAL A 25 -4.02 5.83 6.05
N PRO A 26 -4.08 4.67 6.74
CA PRO A 26 -5.34 4.01 7.05
C PRO A 26 -6.21 4.85 7.98
N VAL A 27 -7.52 4.68 7.85
CA VAL A 27 -8.52 5.36 8.70
C VAL A 27 -8.31 5.07 10.19
N SER A 28 -7.87 3.85 10.52
CA SER A 28 -7.54 3.45 11.90
C SER A 28 -6.42 4.28 12.54
N LYS A 29 -5.55 4.91 11.72
CA LYS A 29 -4.49 5.82 12.15
C LYS A 29 -4.86 7.30 12.00
N GLY A 30 -6.13 7.61 11.75
CA GLY A 30 -6.60 8.98 11.51
C GLY A 30 -6.43 9.46 10.07
N GLY A 31 -6.21 8.55 9.11
CA GLY A 31 -6.18 8.88 7.70
C GLY A 31 -7.54 9.37 7.19
N LYS A 32 -7.53 10.50 6.48
CA LYS A 32 -8.75 11.10 5.90
C LYS A 32 -9.06 10.50 4.53
N THR A 33 -10.33 10.43 4.18
CA THR A 33 -10.77 10.07 2.81
C THR A 33 -10.70 11.31 1.91
N GLU A 34 -9.49 11.79 1.65
CA GLU A 34 -9.22 12.93 0.78
C GLU A 34 -8.32 12.50 -0.39
N MET A 35 -8.42 13.20 -1.51
CA MET A 35 -7.70 12.84 -2.74
C MET A 35 -6.17 12.76 -2.54
N GLY A 36 -5.60 13.50 -1.58
CA GLY A 36 -4.18 13.45 -1.24
C GLY A 36 -3.77 12.23 -0.41
N ASN A 37 -4.72 11.57 0.27
CA ASN A 37 -4.49 10.35 1.04
C ASN A 37 -4.99 9.09 0.31
N LEU A 38 -5.61 9.23 -0.85
CA LEU A 38 -6.02 8.10 -1.68
C LEU A 38 -4.97 7.86 -2.77
N GLY A 39 -4.54 6.61 -2.94
CA GLY A 39 -3.60 6.19 -3.99
C GLY A 39 -4.05 4.92 -4.73
N TRP A 40 -3.59 4.75 -5.96
CA TRP A 40 -3.75 3.50 -6.71
C TRP A 40 -2.77 2.45 -6.20
N ILE A 41 -3.26 1.27 -5.82
CA ILE A 41 -2.44 0.18 -5.30
C ILE A 41 -2.71 -1.11 -6.07
N CYS A 42 -1.68 -1.95 -6.24
CA CYS A 42 -1.85 -3.26 -6.85
C CYS A 42 -2.30 -4.30 -5.81
N PRO A 43 -3.06 -5.34 -6.19
CA PRO A 43 -3.57 -6.36 -5.26
C PRO A 43 -2.51 -6.96 -4.31
N PRO A 44 -1.28 -7.31 -4.75
CA PRO A 44 -0.31 -7.88 -3.83
C PRO A 44 0.28 -6.85 -2.85
N CYS A 45 0.34 -5.57 -3.20
CA CYS A 45 0.73 -4.51 -2.26
C CYS A 45 -0.40 -4.20 -1.28
N HIS A 46 -1.64 -4.24 -1.75
CA HIS A 46 -2.82 -4.02 -0.93
C HIS A 46 -2.94 -5.11 0.14
N ALA A 47 -2.82 -6.38 -0.24
CA ALA A 47 -2.83 -7.50 0.70
C ALA A 47 -1.75 -7.38 1.80
N ASP A 48 -0.51 -7.03 1.42
CA ASP A 48 0.60 -6.85 2.36
C ASP A 48 0.35 -5.70 3.35
N LYS A 49 -0.20 -4.57 2.84
CA LYS A 49 -0.59 -3.43 3.67
C LYS A 49 -1.71 -3.80 4.65
N SER A 50 -2.77 -4.48 4.18
CA SER A 50 -3.87 -4.91 5.03
C SER A 50 -3.41 -5.91 6.11
N GLU A 51 -2.53 -6.84 5.78
CA GLU A 51 -1.96 -7.78 6.76
C GLU A 51 -1.16 -7.03 7.84
N ARG A 52 -0.34 -6.04 7.43
CA ARG A 52 0.40 -5.19 8.36
C ARG A 52 -0.53 -4.39 9.28
N GLU A 53 -1.57 -3.80 8.74
CA GLU A 53 -2.56 -3.02 9.50
C GLU A 53 -3.31 -3.91 10.50
N ALA A 54 -3.71 -5.11 10.08
CA ALA A 54 -4.36 -6.09 10.94
C ALA A 54 -3.42 -6.61 12.04
N ALA A 55 -2.15 -6.86 11.73
CA ALA A 55 -1.14 -7.29 12.68
C ALA A 55 -0.85 -6.21 13.74
N GLU A 56 -0.72 -4.96 13.31
CA GLU A 56 -0.47 -3.83 14.20
C GLU A 56 -1.67 -3.58 15.13
N ALA A 57 -2.90 -3.66 14.61
CA ALA A 57 -4.11 -3.56 15.40
C ALA A 57 -4.21 -4.67 16.47
N GLN A 58 -3.64 -5.84 16.21
CA GLN A 58 -3.57 -6.97 17.14
C GLN A 58 -2.36 -6.94 18.08
N GLY A 59 -1.48 -5.93 17.98
CA GLY A 59 -0.24 -5.86 18.75
C GLY A 59 0.75 -6.99 18.44
N ARG A 60 0.61 -7.65 17.29
CA ARG A 60 1.46 -8.77 16.89
C ARG A 60 2.66 -8.25 16.11
N ASN A 61 3.86 -8.51 16.62
CA ASN A 61 5.11 -8.13 15.94
C ASN A 61 5.36 -9.07 14.74
N VAL A 62 4.77 -8.74 13.59
CA VAL A 62 4.98 -9.49 12.35
C VAL A 62 6.29 -9.03 11.74
N ARG A 63 7.28 -9.94 11.69
CA ARG A 63 8.50 -9.78 10.89
C ARG A 63 8.13 -9.83 9.42
N ILE A 64 7.89 -8.66 8.84
CA ILE A 64 7.57 -8.55 7.42
C ILE A 64 8.89 -8.62 6.64
N LYS A 65 8.99 -9.55 5.68
CA LYS A 65 10.11 -9.54 4.73
C LYS A 65 9.96 -8.27 3.90
N ALA A 66 10.80 -7.26 4.16
CA ALA A 66 10.92 -6.10 3.29
C ALA A 66 10.97 -6.59 1.85
N ARG A 67 10.10 -6.08 0.99
CA ARG A 67 10.14 -6.40 -0.43
C ARG A 67 11.44 -5.78 -0.97
N ILE A 68 12.48 -6.61 -1.02
CA ILE A 68 13.81 -6.28 -1.52
C ILE A 68 13.65 -5.62 -2.89
N GLY A 69 14.19 -4.41 -3.07
CA GLY A 69 14.29 -3.79 -4.39
C GLY A 69 14.99 -4.73 -5.36
N VAL A 70 14.86 -4.53 -6.67
CA VAL A 70 15.56 -5.35 -7.68
C VAL A 70 17.09 -5.34 -7.51
N ASP A 71 17.59 -4.40 -6.71
CA ASP A 71 18.95 -4.06 -6.34
C ASP A 71 19.38 -4.56 -4.93
N GLY A 72 18.52 -5.25 -4.17
CA GLY A 72 18.94 -5.88 -2.92
C GLY A 72 18.90 -5.00 -1.67
N TRP A 73 18.51 -3.73 -1.78
CA TRP A 73 18.54 -2.78 -0.66
C TRP A 73 17.14 -2.42 -0.12
N PRO A 74 17.00 -2.25 1.19
CA PRO A 74 15.79 -1.68 1.79
C PRO A 74 15.70 -0.18 1.46
N MET A 75 14.60 0.25 0.83
CA MET A 75 14.22 1.66 0.74
C MET A 75 13.68 2.15 2.08
#